data_AF-A0A8K0UDS5-F1
#
_entry.id   AF-A0A8K0UDS5-F1
#
_cell.length_a   1.000
_cell.length_b   1.000
_cell.length_c   1.000
_cell.angle_alpha   90.00
_cell.angle_beta   90.00
_cell.angle_gamma   90.00
#
_symmetry.space_group_name_H-M   'P 1'
#
loop_
_entity.id
_entity.type
_entity.pdbx_description
1 polymer ?
#
loop_
_entity_poly.entity_id
_entity_poly.type
_entity_poly.pdbx_seq_one_letter_code
_entity_poly.pdbx_strand_id
1 'polypeptide(L)'
;MAQTYAWVMEQEIAEMSRKNEETVRWIMEQQEREARERTVFAMLGLEHKYREMMEQLVDDFEDITEQLKAQEDRRRHRAMFWQREMEKTAAYDELKRREHAAWREEVESYRVAYDRRKAQEAEKERARREQERQRLKAARDEAEKEAWRRYEEGWNALNPTSSSETTTPLTFNTIPWPLVSPPSKLDDITAARVAMFLLSSNHSDGLSRKERMKNALRRWHPDRFGRILARVIDEEKKDVEEGAGIIVRCLNNLMERESRMIAQNKIIRPEHHIIIHGRP
;
A
#
# COMPACT_ATOMS: atom_id res chain seq x y z
N MET A 1 55.45 -12.76 15.21
CA MET A 1 55.49 -11.86 14.03
C MET A 1 56.71 -10.93 14.04
N ALA A 2 57.14 -10.36 15.17
CA ALA A 2 58.32 -9.47 15.21
C ALA A 2 59.68 -10.19 15.03
N GLN A 3 59.87 -11.38 15.62
CA GLN A 3 61.13 -12.15 15.49
C GLN A 3 61.43 -12.63 14.07
N THR A 4 60.39 -12.96 13.29
CA THR A 4 60.54 -13.39 11.90
C THR A 4 60.91 -12.22 10.98
N TYR A 5 60.46 -11.01 11.28
CA TYR A 5 60.82 -9.82 10.51
C TYR A 5 62.26 -9.37 10.79
N ALA A 6 62.73 -9.48 12.04
CA ALA A 6 64.11 -9.18 12.40
C ALA A 6 65.12 -10.10 11.70
N TRP A 7 64.85 -11.41 11.64
CA TRP A 7 65.73 -12.37 10.94
C TRP A 7 65.77 -12.16 9.42
N VAL A 8 64.63 -11.81 8.80
CA VAL A 8 64.58 -11.49 7.36
C VAL A 8 65.36 -10.21 7.06
N MET A 9 65.22 -9.18 7.90
CA MET A 9 66.00 -7.94 7.78
C MET A 9 67.50 -8.18 8.01
N GLU A 10 67.89 -9.01 8.98
CA GLU A 10 69.30 -9.39 9.22
C GLU A 10 69.88 -10.18 8.03
N GLN A 11 69.11 -11.08 7.43
CA GLN A 11 69.48 -11.79 6.20
C GLN A 11 69.67 -10.81 5.04
N GLU A 12 68.74 -9.87 4.84
CA GLU A 12 68.86 -8.84 3.80
C GLU A 12 70.08 -7.93 4.05
N ILE A 13 70.37 -7.55 5.30
CA ILE A 13 71.55 -6.75 5.66
C ILE A 13 72.85 -7.51 5.41
N ALA A 14 72.89 -8.81 5.72
CA ALA A 14 74.04 -9.66 5.45
C ALA A 14 74.25 -9.86 3.94
N GLU A 15 73.18 -10.04 3.17
CA GLU A 15 73.24 -10.18 1.72
C GLU A 15 73.67 -8.87 1.04
N MET A 16 73.14 -7.74 1.51
CA MET A 16 73.55 -6.40 1.07
C MET A 16 75.03 -6.14 1.40
N SER A 17 75.50 -6.54 2.59
CA SER A 17 76.91 -6.43 2.97
C SER A 17 77.81 -7.27 2.07
N ARG A 18 77.42 -8.50 1.73
CA ARG A 18 78.20 -9.37 0.83
C ARG A 18 78.25 -8.81 -0.59
N LYS A 19 77.12 -8.33 -1.11
CA LYS A 19 77.07 -7.66 -2.42
C LYS A 19 77.95 -6.41 -2.43
N ASN A 20 77.98 -5.67 -1.33
CA ASN A 20 78.85 -4.50 -1.17
C ASN A 20 80.34 -4.89 -1.16
N GLU A 21 80.72 -5.96 -0.44
CA GLU A 21 82.09 -6.49 -0.44
C GLU A 21 82.54 -7.02 -1.81
N GLU A 22 81.64 -7.66 -2.56
CA GLU A 22 81.88 -8.06 -3.95
C GLU A 22 82.08 -6.83 -4.85
N THR A 23 81.27 -5.79 -4.67
CA THR A 23 81.40 -4.52 -5.39
C THR A 23 82.74 -3.85 -5.09
N VAL A 24 83.16 -3.80 -3.82
CA VAL A 24 84.44 -3.20 -3.41
C VAL A 24 85.64 -4.00 -3.95
N ARG A 25 85.59 -5.34 -3.89
CA ARG A 25 86.64 -6.18 -4.49
C ARG A 25 86.74 -5.95 -5.99
N TRP A 26 85.60 -5.89 -6.68
CA TRP A 26 85.57 -5.59 -8.10
C TRP A 26 86.15 -4.21 -8.42
N ILE A 27 85.82 -3.18 -7.64
CA ILE A 27 86.41 -1.83 -7.79
C ILE A 27 87.94 -1.86 -7.62
N MET A 28 88.44 -2.56 -6.59
CA MET A 28 89.88 -2.67 -6.34
C MET A 28 90.60 -3.41 -7.47
N GLU A 29 90.01 -4.49 -7.98
CA GLU A 29 90.55 -5.25 -9.11
C GLU A 29 90.53 -4.42 -10.41
N GLN A 30 89.48 -3.62 -10.64
CA GLN A 30 89.44 -2.67 -11.75
C GLN A 30 90.53 -1.60 -11.61
N GLN A 31 90.71 -1.01 -10.42
CA GLN A 31 91.75 -0.01 -10.18
C GLN A 31 93.17 -0.57 -10.38
N GLU A 32 93.41 -1.83 -9.97
CA GLU A 32 94.70 -2.48 -10.20
C GLU A 32 94.93 -2.78 -11.68
N ARG A 33 93.88 -3.18 -12.41
CA ARG A 33 93.94 -3.38 -13.87
C ARG A 33 94.22 -2.06 -14.60
N GLU A 34 93.51 -1.00 -14.26
CA GLU A 34 93.74 0.34 -14.80
C GLU A 34 95.15 0.84 -14.48
N ALA A 35 95.66 0.60 -13.26
CA ALA A 35 97.02 0.97 -12.88
C ALA A 35 98.07 0.22 -13.71
N ARG A 36 97.85 -1.07 -13.99
CA ARG A 36 98.71 -1.88 -14.87
C ARG A 36 98.66 -1.38 -16.31
N GLU A 37 97.47 -1.08 -16.84
CA GLU A 37 97.30 -0.53 -18.18
C GLU A 37 97.96 0.85 -18.30
N ARG A 38 97.73 1.76 -17.35
CA ARG A 38 98.44 3.06 -17.25
C ARG A 38 99.95 2.89 -17.32
N THR A 39 100.49 1.93 -16.56
CA THR A 39 101.93 1.66 -16.51
C THR A 39 102.46 1.11 -17.85
N VAL A 40 101.70 0.26 -18.53
CA VAL A 40 102.04 -0.28 -19.86
C VAL A 40 101.98 0.81 -20.93
N PHE A 41 100.96 1.65 -20.93
CA PHE A 41 100.85 2.79 -21.85
C PHE A 41 101.94 3.85 -21.61
N ALA A 42 102.35 4.07 -20.35
CA ALA A 42 103.47 4.93 -19.99
C ALA A 42 104.82 4.39 -20.48
N MET A 43 105.09 3.09 -20.30
CA MET A 43 106.32 2.46 -20.81
C MET A 43 106.44 2.49 -22.35
N LEU A 44 105.30 2.49 -23.06
CA LEU A 44 105.26 2.57 -24.52
C LEU A 44 105.26 4.01 -25.06
N GLY A 45 105.32 5.03 -24.19
CA GLY A 45 105.30 6.44 -24.59
C GLY A 45 103.94 6.93 -25.13
N LEU A 46 102.85 6.21 -24.82
CA LEU A 46 101.49 6.44 -25.34
C LEU A 46 100.56 7.06 -24.27
N GLU A 47 101.10 7.73 -23.26
CA GLU A 47 100.33 8.34 -22.16
C GLU A 47 99.22 9.27 -22.65
N HIS A 48 99.48 10.03 -23.72
CA HIS A 48 98.48 10.89 -24.34
C HIS A 48 97.28 10.10 -24.86
N LYS A 49 97.52 8.95 -25.50
CA LYS A 49 96.45 8.10 -26.05
C LYS A 49 95.65 7.42 -24.95
N TYR A 50 96.28 7.05 -23.84
CA TYR A 50 95.56 6.52 -22.68
C TYR A 50 94.68 7.60 -22.03
N ARG A 51 95.18 8.83 -21.91
CA ARG A 51 94.38 9.97 -21.42
C ARG A 51 93.19 10.25 -22.34
N GLU A 52 93.40 10.35 -23.65
CA GLU A 52 92.32 10.54 -24.63
C GLU A 52 91.28 9.41 -24.58
N MET A 53 91.72 8.16 -24.47
CA MET A 53 90.83 7.01 -24.35
C MET A 53 89.98 7.05 -23.06
N MET A 54 90.57 7.46 -21.93
CA MET A 54 89.85 7.59 -20.67
C MET A 54 88.90 8.81 -20.66
N GLU A 55 89.31 9.93 -21.26
CA GLU A 55 88.43 11.10 -21.46
C GLU A 55 87.23 10.71 -22.32
N GLN A 56 87.46 10.00 -23.44
CA GLN A 56 86.38 9.49 -24.29
C GLN A 56 85.45 8.51 -23.56
N LEU A 57 85.99 7.64 -22.70
CA LEU A 57 85.17 6.72 -21.90
C LEU A 57 84.32 7.45 -20.85
N VAL A 58 84.86 8.51 -20.24
CA VAL A 58 84.12 9.36 -19.29
C VAL A 58 83.03 10.13 -20.00
N ASP A 59 83.33 10.73 -21.16
CA ASP A 59 82.34 11.44 -21.99
C ASP A 59 81.22 10.49 -22.44
N ASP A 60 81.56 9.28 -22.93
CA ASP A 60 80.59 8.25 -23.30
C ASP A 60 79.72 7.82 -22.10
N PHE A 61 80.30 7.73 -20.90
CA PHE A 61 79.57 7.39 -19.68
C PHE A 61 78.65 8.54 -19.23
N GLU A 62 79.12 9.78 -19.31
CA GLU A 62 78.29 10.98 -19.06
C GLU A 62 77.11 11.01 -20.03
N ASP A 63 77.33 10.82 -21.33
CA ASP A 63 76.30 10.73 -22.36
C ASP A 63 75.28 9.61 -22.07
N ILE A 64 75.75 8.41 -21.68
CA ILE A 64 74.87 7.30 -21.29
C ILE A 64 74.04 7.67 -20.06
N THR A 65 74.63 8.30 -19.04
CA THR A 65 73.89 8.69 -17.84
C THR A 65 72.86 9.79 -18.12
N GLU A 66 73.17 10.74 -18.99
CA GLU A 66 72.23 11.76 -19.45
C GLU A 66 71.09 11.14 -20.26
N GLN A 67 71.39 10.19 -21.14
CA GLN A 67 70.37 9.46 -21.90
C GLN A 67 69.43 8.67 -20.99
N LEU A 68 69.96 8.01 -19.95
CA LEU A 68 69.15 7.28 -18.97
C LEU A 68 68.27 8.23 -18.15
N LYS A 69 68.82 9.36 -17.68
CA LYS A 69 68.04 10.40 -16.98
C LYS A 69 66.93 10.94 -17.89
N ALA A 70 67.23 11.27 -19.14
CA ALA A 70 66.25 11.73 -20.11
C ALA A 70 65.21 10.66 -20.46
N GLN A 71 65.58 9.37 -20.48
CA GLN A 71 64.64 8.27 -20.68
C GLN A 71 63.71 8.11 -19.47
N GLU A 72 64.24 8.20 -18.27
CA GLU A 72 63.47 8.11 -17.04
C GLU A 72 62.55 9.32 -16.85
N ASP A 73 63.02 10.53 -17.15
CA ASP A 73 62.20 11.73 -17.16
C ASP A 73 61.09 11.61 -18.19
N ARG A 74 61.36 11.08 -19.39
CA ARG A 74 60.29 10.77 -20.37
C ARG A 74 59.26 9.78 -19.82
N ARG A 75 59.67 8.78 -19.04
CA ARG A 75 58.74 7.85 -18.37
C ARG A 75 57.92 8.55 -17.29
N ARG A 76 58.56 9.39 -16.46
CA ARG A 76 57.90 10.17 -15.40
C ARG A 76 56.90 11.16 -15.96
N HIS A 77 57.26 11.90 -17.01
CA HIS A 77 56.36 12.82 -17.70
C HIS A 77 55.16 12.10 -18.32
N ARG A 78 55.37 10.94 -18.97
CA ARG A 78 54.25 10.12 -19.46
C ARG A 78 53.38 9.59 -18.33
N ALA A 79 53.98 9.11 -17.23
CA ALA A 79 53.24 8.63 -16.07
C ALA A 79 52.41 9.74 -15.43
N MET A 80 52.96 10.94 -15.25
CA MET A 80 52.23 12.11 -14.74
C MET A 80 51.11 12.55 -15.68
N PHE A 81 51.34 12.52 -17.00
CA PHE A 81 50.29 12.81 -17.97
C PHE A 81 49.14 11.81 -17.85
N TRP A 82 49.44 10.51 -17.81
CA TRP A 82 48.44 9.46 -17.63
C TRP A 82 47.72 9.56 -16.29
N GLN A 83 48.42 9.88 -15.20
CA GLN A 83 47.81 10.11 -13.89
C GLN A 83 46.80 11.27 -13.94
N ARG A 84 47.19 12.42 -14.52
CA ARG A 84 46.30 13.58 -14.67
C ARG A 84 45.08 13.27 -15.53
N GLU A 85 45.24 12.50 -16.61
CA GLU A 85 44.10 12.08 -17.43
C GLU A 85 43.17 11.14 -16.68
N MET A 86 43.70 10.15 -15.96
CA MET A 86 42.90 9.25 -15.12
C MET A 86 42.17 10.00 -13.99
N GLU A 87 42.80 11.00 -13.39
CA GLU A 87 42.18 11.88 -12.39
C GLU A 87 41.02 12.68 -13.00
N LYS A 88 41.19 13.23 -14.20
CA LYS A 88 40.12 13.95 -14.91
C LYS A 88 38.95 13.03 -15.26
N THR A 89 39.22 11.83 -15.78
CA THR A 89 38.16 10.87 -16.12
C THR A 89 37.43 10.42 -14.86
N ALA A 90 38.17 10.12 -13.78
CA ALA A 90 37.56 9.75 -12.50
C ALA A 90 36.70 10.89 -11.91
N ALA A 91 37.17 12.13 -11.99
CA ALA A 91 36.41 13.30 -11.56
C ALA A 91 35.15 13.53 -12.41
N TYR A 92 35.25 13.32 -13.72
CA TYR A 92 34.11 13.41 -14.64
C TYR A 92 33.06 12.32 -14.34
N ASP A 93 33.49 11.08 -14.16
CA ASP A 93 32.61 9.96 -13.83
C ASP A 93 31.95 10.15 -12.46
N GLU A 94 32.69 10.68 -11.48
CA GLU A 94 32.16 11.05 -10.17
C GLU A 94 31.08 12.12 -10.29
N LEU A 95 31.32 13.17 -11.07
CA LEU A 95 30.32 14.21 -11.32
C LEU A 95 29.07 13.61 -11.99
N LYS A 96 29.23 12.78 -13.02
CA LYS A 96 28.11 12.11 -13.69
C LYS A 96 27.32 11.20 -12.76
N ARG A 97 27.99 10.46 -11.87
CA ARG A 97 27.34 9.62 -10.85
C ARG A 97 26.52 10.46 -9.88
N ARG A 98 27.03 11.63 -9.47
CA ARG A 98 26.29 12.58 -8.62
C ARG A 98 25.09 13.19 -9.33
N GLU A 99 25.25 13.64 -10.57
CA GLU A 99 24.14 14.16 -11.37
C GLU A 99 23.03 13.11 -11.54
N HIS A 100 23.40 11.88 -11.90
CA HIS A 100 22.43 10.80 -12.08
C HIS A 100 21.79 10.37 -10.75
N ALA A 101 22.52 10.42 -9.63
CA ALA A 101 21.95 10.19 -8.31
C ALA A 101 20.94 11.27 -7.94
N ALA A 102 21.29 12.55 -8.11
CA ALA A 102 20.41 13.68 -7.86
C ALA A 102 19.16 13.64 -8.74
N TRP A 103 19.31 13.33 -10.03
CA TRP A 103 18.18 13.18 -10.95
C TRP A 103 17.23 12.05 -10.52
N ARG A 104 17.76 10.89 -10.09
CA ARG A 104 16.93 9.79 -9.59
C ARG A 104 16.18 10.17 -8.32
N GLU A 105 16.83 10.86 -7.39
CA GLU A 105 16.20 11.35 -6.16
C GLU A 105 15.08 12.36 -6.45
N GLU A 106 15.32 13.27 -7.40
CA GLU A 106 14.31 14.24 -7.83
C GLU A 106 13.10 13.56 -8.46
N VAL A 107 13.31 12.62 -9.40
CA VAL A 107 12.23 11.84 -10.02
C VAL A 107 11.45 11.04 -8.98
N GLU A 108 12.14 10.41 -8.03
CA GLU A 108 11.50 9.67 -6.95
C GLU A 108 10.66 10.58 -6.06
N SER A 109 11.19 11.75 -5.68
CA SER A 109 10.47 12.76 -4.90
C SER A 109 9.20 13.24 -5.62
N TYR A 110 9.28 13.52 -6.92
CA TYR A 110 8.11 13.86 -7.73
C TYR A 110 7.08 12.73 -7.77
N ARG A 111 7.51 11.47 -7.93
CA ARG A 111 6.62 10.31 -7.91
C ARG A 111 5.91 10.18 -6.57
N VAL A 112 6.65 10.25 -5.46
CA VAL A 112 6.09 10.17 -4.10
C VAL A 112 5.10 11.32 -3.85
N ALA A 113 5.43 12.54 -4.26
CA ALA A 113 4.55 13.70 -4.12
C ALA A 113 3.26 13.54 -4.95
N TYR A 114 3.38 13.03 -6.17
CA TYR A 114 2.25 12.73 -7.04
C TYR A 114 1.34 11.64 -6.43
N ASP A 115 1.92 10.53 -5.99
CA ASP A 115 1.19 9.43 -5.37
C ASP A 115 0.50 9.87 -4.08
N ARG A 116 1.16 10.72 -3.27
CA ARG A 116 0.57 11.30 -2.06
C ARG A 116 -0.65 12.17 -2.38
N ARG A 117 -0.57 13.04 -3.40
CA ARG A 117 -1.72 13.86 -3.84
C ARG A 117 -2.86 12.99 -4.34
N LYS A 118 -2.56 12.01 -5.18
CA LYS A 118 -3.54 11.06 -5.71
C LYS A 118 -4.22 10.25 -4.61
N ALA A 119 -3.47 9.81 -3.60
CA ALA A 119 -4.01 9.11 -2.43
C ALA A 119 -4.95 10.01 -1.61
N GLN A 120 -4.56 11.28 -1.36
CA GLN A 120 -5.40 12.25 -0.65
C GLN A 120 -6.70 12.55 -1.38
N GLU A 121 -6.67 12.70 -2.71
CA GLU A 121 -7.86 12.90 -3.52
C GLU A 121 -8.78 11.67 -3.49
N ALA A 122 -8.21 10.47 -3.61
CA ALA A 122 -8.97 9.22 -3.50
C ALA A 122 -9.61 9.03 -2.13
N GLU A 123 -8.93 9.41 -1.05
CA GLU A 123 -9.47 9.37 0.31
C GLU A 123 -10.64 10.34 0.49
N LYS A 124 -10.49 11.60 0.02
CA LYS A 124 -11.58 12.59 0.05
C LYS A 124 -12.80 12.13 -0.73
N GLU A 125 -12.61 11.55 -1.92
CA GLU A 125 -13.71 11.03 -2.73
C GLU A 125 -14.39 9.83 -2.06
N ARG A 126 -13.63 8.92 -1.44
CA ARG A 126 -14.19 7.82 -0.65
C ARG A 126 -15.00 8.34 0.54
N ALA A 127 -14.48 9.33 1.26
CA ALA A 127 -15.18 9.95 2.39
C ALA A 127 -16.49 10.63 1.94
N ARG A 128 -16.48 11.31 0.79
CA ARG A 128 -17.68 11.93 0.21
C ARG A 128 -18.74 10.88 -0.14
N ARG A 129 -18.35 9.79 -0.82
CA ARG A 129 -19.27 8.69 -1.17
C ARG A 129 -19.83 7.99 0.06
N GLU A 130 -19.01 7.80 1.08
CA GLU A 130 -19.44 7.24 2.36
C GLU A 130 -20.48 8.14 3.02
N GLN A 131 -20.20 9.44 3.11
CA GLN A 131 -21.11 10.41 3.69
C GLN A 131 -22.44 10.49 2.91
N GLU A 132 -22.39 10.49 1.58
CA GLU A 132 -23.58 10.46 0.73
C GLU A 132 -24.39 9.19 0.96
N ARG A 133 -23.74 8.02 1.01
CA ARG A 133 -24.42 6.75 1.31
C ARG A 133 -25.07 6.77 2.69
N GLN A 134 -24.38 7.32 3.69
CA GLN A 134 -24.94 7.48 5.03
C GLN A 134 -26.12 8.45 5.06
N ARG A 135 -26.04 9.57 4.35
CA ARG A 135 -27.15 10.53 4.22
C ARG A 135 -28.36 9.92 3.54
N LEU A 136 -28.17 9.21 2.43
CA LEU A 136 -29.25 8.52 1.72
C LEU A 136 -29.88 7.43 2.59
N LYS A 137 -29.05 6.67 3.32
CA LYS A 137 -29.54 5.68 4.28
C LYS A 137 -30.36 6.33 5.39
N ALA A 138 -29.84 7.39 6.02
CA ALA A 138 -30.55 8.11 7.08
C ALA A 138 -31.87 8.73 6.58
N ALA A 139 -31.86 9.32 5.39
CA ALA A 139 -33.08 9.87 4.77
C ALA A 139 -34.12 8.78 4.48
N ARG A 140 -33.68 7.60 4.02
CA ARG A 140 -34.56 6.45 3.83
C ARG A 140 -35.12 5.95 5.17
N ASP A 141 -34.26 5.79 6.18
CA ASP A 141 -34.66 5.31 7.51
C ASP A 141 -35.67 6.28 8.16
N GLU A 142 -35.47 7.60 8.00
CA GLU A 142 -36.40 8.62 8.47
C GLU A 142 -37.73 8.60 7.70
N ALA A 143 -37.70 8.42 6.38
CA ALA A 143 -38.91 8.27 5.58
C ALA A 143 -39.72 7.02 5.98
N GLU A 144 -39.05 5.90 6.31
CA GLU A 144 -39.71 4.69 6.81
C GLU A 144 -40.36 4.92 8.18
N LYS A 145 -39.68 5.62 9.11
CA LYS A 145 -40.25 5.99 10.43
C LYS A 145 -41.46 6.90 10.30
N GLU A 146 -41.37 7.90 9.44
CA GLU A 146 -42.44 8.84 9.21
C GLU A 146 -43.65 8.17 8.56
N ALA A 147 -43.44 7.29 7.59
CA ALA A 147 -44.52 6.48 7.03
C ALA A 147 -45.19 5.58 8.09
N TRP A 148 -44.41 5.00 9.01
CA TRP A 148 -44.95 4.24 10.14
C TRP A 148 -45.80 5.10 11.08
N ARG A 149 -45.35 6.32 11.36
CA ARG A 149 -46.10 7.29 12.18
C ARG A 149 -47.47 7.58 11.55
N ARG A 150 -47.50 7.92 10.25
CA ARG A 150 -48.74 8.17 9.50
C ARG A 150 -49.66 6.97 9.47
N TYR A 151 -49.10 5.76 9.34
CA TYR A 151 -49.86 4.52 9.40
C TYR A 151 -50.56 4.36 10.75
N GLU A 152 -49.85 4.50 11.87
CA GLU A 152 -50.44 4.39 13.21
C GLU A 152 -51.44 5.53 13.50
N GLU A 153 -51.14 6.77 13.09
CA GLU A 153 -52.06 7.92 13.20
C GLU A 153 -53.35 7.69 12.40
N GLY A 154 -53.25 7.18 11.17
CA GLY A 154 -54.40 6.83 10.35
C GLY A 154 -55.26 5.75 11.00
N TRP A 155 -54.63 4.70 11.58
CA TRP A 155 -55.37 3.70 12.34
C TRP A 155 -56.05 4.26 13.60
N ASN A 156 -55.43 5.23 14.27
CA ASN A 156 -56.01 5.89 15.43
C ASN A 156 -57.20 6.78 15.04
N ALA A 157 -57.11 7.50 13.91
CA ALA A 157 -58.21 8.32 13.38
C ALA A 157 -59.42 7.47 12.93
N LEU A 158 -59.19 6.24 12.47
CA LEU A 158 -60.26 5.32 12.09
C LEU A 158 -60.96 4.67 13.30
N ASN A 159 -60.35 4.70 14.49
CA ASN A 159 -60.96 4.13 15.69
C ASN A 159 -62.13 5.02 16.17
N PRO A 160 -63.35 4.47 16.32
CA PRO A 160 -64.54 5.24 16.67
C PRO A 160 -64.51 5.84 18.09
N THR A 161 -63.51 5.49 18.90
CA THR A 161 -63.37 5.95 20.29
C THR A 161 -62.53 7.23 20.41
N SER A 162 -61.75 7.59 19.39
CA SER A 162 -60.73 8.64 19.48
C SER A 162 -61.07 9.93 18.73
N SER A 163 -62.18 9.98 17.99
CA SER A 163 -62.57 11.18 17.25
C SER A 163 -64.08 11.27 17.14
N SER A 164 -64.61 12.38 17.63
CA SER A 164 -66.01 12.83 17.50
C SER A 164 -66.58 12.49 16.12
N GLU A 165 -67.85 12.04 16.11
CA GLU A 165 -68.74 11.83 14.95
C GLU A 165 -68.29 12.56 13.67
N THR A 166 -67.38 11.95 12.92
CA THR A 166 -67.00 12.45 11.59
C THR A 166 -67.58 11.46 10.59
N THR A 167 -68.77 11.81 10.14
CA THR A 167 -69.56 11.20 9.06
C THR A 167 -68.90 11.38 7.69
N THR A 168 -67.56 11.53 7.63
CA THR A 168 -66.85 11.62 6.38
C THR A 168 -66.69 10.21 5.81
N PRO A 169 -67.16 9.97 4.58
CA PRO A 169 -67.00 8.67 3.95
C PRO A 169 -65.52 8.40 3.69
N LEU A 170 -65.10 7.17 3.94
CA LEU A 170 -63.72 6.75 3.71
C LEU A 170 -63.50 6.44 2.22
N THR A 171 -62.35 6.82 1.71
CA THR A 171 -61.91 6.47 0.35
C THR A 171 -60.71 5.55 0.43
N PHE A 172 -60.36 4.91 -0.69
CA PHE A 172 -59.18 4.08 -0.86
C PHE A 172 -57.91 4.80 -0.37
N ASN A 173 -57.78 6.10 -0.66
CA ASN A 173 -56.62 6.90 -0.24
C ASN A 173 -56.61 7.26 1.26
N THR A 174 -57.78 7.20 1.92
CA THR A 174 -57.90 7.49 3.37
C THR A 174 -57.55 6.27 4.22
N ILE A 175 -57.57 5.07 3.64
CA ILE A 175 -57.21 3.84 4.36
C ILE A 175 -55.69 3.82 4.64
N PRO A 176 -55.26 3.58 5.90
CA PRO A 176 -53.84 3.50 6.26
C PRO A 176 -53.23 2.18 5.79
N TRP A 177 -52.90 2.09 4.50
CA TRP A 177 -52.23 0.93 3.92
C TRP A 177 -50.82 0.75 4.49
N PRO A 178 -50.35 -0.50 4.71
CA PRO A 178 -49.04 -0.79 5.29
C PRO A 178 -47.93 -0.66 4.23
N LEU A 179 -47.74 0.56 3.72
CA LEU A 179 -46.84 0.91 2.63
C LEU A 179 -46.14 2.24 2.94
N VAL A 180 -44.87 2.38 2.51
CA VAL A 180 -44.10 3.63 2.72
C VAL A 180 -44.73 4.82 2.00
N SER A 181 -45.29 4.57 0.82
CA SER A 181 -46.04 5.53 0.03
C SER A 181 -47.46 4.97 -0.16
N PRO A 182 -48.51 5.77 0.11
CA PRO A 182 -49.89 5.33 -0.07
C PRO A 182 -50.13 4.85 -1.51
N PRO A 183 -50.77 3.68 -1.69
CA PRO A 183 -51.11 3.18 -3.02
C PRO A 183 -52.20 4.07 -3.64
N SER A 184 -52.13 4.28 -4.95
CA SER A 184 -53.21 4.96 -5.70
C SER A 184 -54.15 3.96 -6.37
N LYS A 185 -53.69 2.71 -6.55
CA LYS A 185 -54.45 1.61 -7.17
C LYS A 185 -54.15 0.29 -6.48
N LEU A 186 -54.96 -0.75 -6.76
CA LEU A 186 -54.77 -2.09 -6.19
C LEU A 186 -53.43 -2.72 -6.54
N ASP A 187 -52.96 -2.55 -7.78
CA ASP A 187 -51.71 -3.14 -8.27
C ASP A 187 -50.47 -2.64 -7.50
N ASP A 188 -50.56 -1.48 -6.85
CA ASP A 188 -49.49 -0.94 -6.03
C ASP A 188 -49.26 -1.77 -4.75
N ILE A 189 -50.29 -2.48 -4.28
CA ILE A 189 -50.28 -3.31 -3.08
C ILE A 189 -49.65 -4.66 -3.42
N THR A 190 -48.33 -4.73 -3.28
CA THR A 190 -47.57 -5.96 -3.51
C THR A 190 -47.09 -6.58 -2.20
N ALA A 191 -47.01 -7.90 -2.16
CA ALA A 191 -46.54 -8.64 -0.99
C ALA A 191 -45.13 -8.20 -0.55
N ALA A 192 -44.25 -7.88 -1.50
CA ALA A 192 -42.91 -7.39 -1.23
C ALA A 192 -42.91 -6.03 -0.50
N ARG A 193 -43.73 -5.08 -0.95
CA ARG A 193 -43.81 -3.75 -0.33
C ARG A 193 -44.43 -3.81 1.06
N VAL A 194 -45.47 -4.62 1.24
CA VAL A 194 -46.11 -4.85 2.55
C VAL A 194 -45.14 -5.51 3.52
N ALA A 195 -44.40 -6.54 3.08
CA ALA A 195 -43.39 -7.21 3.89
C ALA A 195 -42.27 -6.24 4.30
N MET A 196 -41.76 -5.45 3.35
CA MET A 196 -40.70 -4.46 3.60
C MET A 196 -41.14 -3.42 4.62
N PHE A 197 -42.38 -2.93 4.52
CA PHE A 197 -42.92 -1.97 5.47
C PHE A 197 -43.11 -2.60 6.86
N LEU A 198 -43.84 -3.69 7.00
CA LEU A 198 -44.19 -4.25 8.32
C LEU A 198 -42.99 -4.88 9.05
N LEU A 199 -42.00 -5.37 8.32
CA LEU A 199 -40.83 -6.07 8.86
C LEU A 199 -39.58 -5.18 8.94
N SER A 200 -39.68 -3.89 8.62
CA SER A 200 -38.56 -2.95 8.75
C SER A 200 -38.12 -2.83 10.21
N SER A 201 -36.83 -2.97 10.47
CA SER A 201 -36.24 -2.79 11.81
C SER A 201 -36.26 -1.35 12.31
N ASN A 202 -36.61 -0.39 11.45
CA ASN A 202 -36.53 1.04 11.74
C ASN A 202 -37.71 1.58 12.56
N HIS A 203 -38.72 0.73 12.84
CA HIS A 203 -39.87 1.04 13.68
C HIS A 203 -40.21 -0.14 14.59
N SER A 204 -41.12 0.10 15.54
CA SER A 204 -41.65 -0.90 16.48
C SER A 204 -40.55 -1.61 17.30
N ASP A 205 -39.66 -0.82 17.89
CA ASP A 205 -38.56 -1.30 18.73
C ASP A 205 -39.11 -2.18 19.87
N GLY A 206 -38.52 -3.37 20.05
CA GLY A 206 -38.92 -4.33 21.08
C GLY A 206 -39.93 -5.39 20.66
N LEU A 207 -40.61 -5.27 19.50
CA LEU A 207 -41.50 -6.33 18.99
C LEU A 207 -40.76 -7.25 18.03
N SER A 208 -40.89 -8.56 18.23
CA SER A 208 -40.40 -9.56 17.28
C SER A 208 -41.15 -9.47 15.95
N ARG A 209 -40.49 -9.89 14.86
CA ARG A 209 -41.09 -9.94 13.53
C ARG A 209 -42.43 -10.72 13.51
N LYS A 210 -42.50 -11.81 14.27
CA LYS A 210 -43.72 -12.62 14.46
C LYS A 210 -44.85 -11.84 15.12
N GLU A 211 -44.55 -11.07 16.16
CA GLU A 211 -45.54 -10.24 16.86
C GLU A 211 -46.05 -9.12 15.97
N ARG A 212 -45.17 -8.47 15.20
CA ARG A 212 -45.56 -7.44 14.23
C ARG A 212 -46.55 -7.98 13.21
N MET A 213 -46.29 -9.18 12.66
CA MET A 213 -47.21 -9.83 11.72
C MET A 213 -48.54 -10.23 12.37
N LYS A 214 -48.53 -10.77 13.59
CA LYS A 214 -49.77 -11.10 14.33
C LYS A 214 -50.61 -9.85 14.61
N ASN A 215 -49.98 -8.75 15.01
CA ASN A 215 -50.67 -7.49 15.27
C ASN A 215 -51.27 -6.90 13.98
N ALA A 216 -50.54 -6.97 12.87
CA ALA A 216 -51.07 -6.59 11.56
C ALA A 216 -52.24 -7.48 11.14
N LEU A 217 -52.15 -8.81 11.30
CA LEU A 217 -53.24 -9.73 10.99
C LEU A 217 -54.51 -9.42 11.79
N ARG A 218 -54.38 -9.09 13.08
CA ARG A 218 -55.52 -8.69 13.92
C ARG A 218 -56.19 -7.41 13.46
N ARG A 219 -55.43 -6.46 12.88
CA ARG A 219 -55.95 -5.19 12.37
C ARG A 219 -56.67 -5.38 11.02
N TRP A 220 -56.09 -6.19 10.14
CA TRP A 220 -56.60 -6.47 8.80
C TRP A 220 -57.56 -7.68 8.75
N HIS A 221 -57.90 -8.29 9.89
CA HIS A 221 -58.84 -9.41 9.94
C HIS A 221 -60.24 -8.95 9.48
N PRO A 222 -60.97 -9.73 8.65
CA PRO A 222 -62.27 -9.33 8.10
C PRO A 222 -63.29 -8.93 9.16
N ASP A 223 -63.27 -9.54 10.36
CA ASP A 223 -64.14 -9.15 11.48
C ASP A 223 -63.94 -7.70 11.94
N ARG A 224 -62.67 -7.27 12.12
CA ARG A 224 -62.37 -5.91 12.58
C ARG A 224 -62.42 -4.91 11.43
N PHE A 225 -61.87 -5.29 10.28
CA PHE A 225 -61.82 -4.45 9.09
C PHE A 225 -63.21 -4.25 8.46
N GLY A 226 -64.14 -5.20 8.61
CA GLY A 226 -65.51 -5.07 8.10
C GLY A 226 -66.26 -3.84 8.62
N ARG A 227 -65.96 -3.41 9.86
CA ARG A 227 -66.52 -2.17 10.43
C ARG A 227 -66.00 -0.90 9.75
N ILE A 228 -64.77 -0.94 9.26
CA ILE A 228 -64.15 0.15 8.50
C ILE A 228 -64.67 0.12 7.07
N LEU A 229 -64.78 -1.06 6.46
CA LEU A 229 -65.33 -1.28 5.12
C LEU A 229 -66.78 -0.78 5.00
N ALA A 230 -67.57 -0.86 6.07
CA ALA A 230 -68.93 -0.32 6.12
C ALA A 230 -69.00 1.22 6.02
N ARG A 231 -67.88 1.94 6.24
CA ARG A 231 -67.77 3.40 6.15
C ARG A 231 -67.14 3.88 4.83
N VAL A 232 -66.70 2.96 3.97
CA VAL A 232 -66.09 3.26 2.67
C VAL A 232 -67.20 3.54 1.65
N ILE A 233 -66.96 4.48 0.73
CA ILE A 233 -67.89 4.74 -0.38
C ILE A 233 -68.13 3.48 -1.21
N ASP A 234 -69.35 3.30 -1.70
CA ASP A 234 -69.75 2.07 -2.39
C ASP A 234 -68.94 1.83 -3.68
N GLU A 235 -68.51 2.90 -4.37
CA GLU A 235 -67.71 2.81 -5.60
C GLU A 235 -66.33 2.19 -5.38
N GLU A 236 -65.68 2.46 -4.24
CA GLU A 236 -64.33 1.98 -3.93
C GLU A 236 -64.32 0.79 -2.97
N LYS A 237 -65.47 0.39 -2.44
CA LYS A 237 -65.61 -0.67 -1.45
C LYS A 237 -65.02 -2.00 -1.92
N LYS A 238 -65.28 -2.37 -3.17
CA LYS A 238 -64.75 -3.60 -3.78
C LYS A 238 -63.22 -3.58 -3.85
N ASP A 239 -62.65 -2.45 -4.24
CA ASP A 239 -61.21 -2.29 -4.34
C ASP A 239 -60.58 -2.34 -2.94
N VAL A 240 -61.14 -1.63 -1.97
CA VAL A 240 -60.65 -1.67 -0.58
C VAL A 240 -60.73 -3.08 0.02
N GLU A 241 -61.80 -3.83 -0.25
CA GLU A 241 -61.95 -5.23 0.18
C GLU A 241 -60.88 -6.14 -0.46
N GLU A 242 -60.67 -6.03 -1.77
CA GLU A 242 -59.66 -6.80 -2.48
C GLU A 242 -58.24 -6.49 -2.00
N GLY A 243 -57.92 -5.20 -1.79
CA GLY A 243 -56.64 -4.74 -1.24
C GLY A 243 -56.39 -5.28 0.18
N ALA A 244 -57.40 -5.27 1.05
CA ALA A 244 -57.31 -5.87 2.37
C ALA A 244 -57.09 -7.39 2.29
N GLY A 245 -57.78 -8.07 1.36
CA GLY A 245 -57.60 -9.49 1.10
C GLY A 245 -56.19 -9.84 0.62
N ILE A 246 -55.57 -9.01 -0.22
CA ILE A 246 -54.16 -9.16 -0.64
C ILE A 246 -53.23 -9.06 0.58
N ILE A 247 -53.46 -8.10 1.47
CA ILE A 247 -52.64 -7.91 2.69
C ILE A 247 -52.76 -9.11 3.63
N VAL A 248 -53.97 -9.61 3.89
CA VAL A 248 -54.18 -10.77 4.75
C VAL A 248 -53.49 -12.02 4.17
N ARG A 249 -53.62 -12.27 2.86
CA ARG A 249 -52.91 -13.36 2.17
C ARG A 249 -51.39 -13.20 2.29
N CYS A 250 -50.88 -11.99 2.06
CA CYS A 250 -49.47 -11.68 2.21
C CYS A 250 -48.97 -11.98 3.64
N LEU A 251 -49.69 -11.50 4.66
CA LEU A 251 -49.35 -11.70 6.06
C LEU A 251 -49.35 -13.17 6.47
N ASN A 252 -50.34 -13.95 6.02
CA ASN A 252 -50.39 -15.39 6.28
C ASN A 252 -49.19 -16.12 5.65
N ASN A 253 -48.85 -15.80 4.40
CA ASN A 253 -47.68 -16.35 3.71
C ASN A 253 -46.37 -15.99 4.43
N LEU A 254 -46.23 -14.75 4.91
CA LEU A 254 -45.05 -14.31 5.66
C LEU A 254 -44.93 -15.03 7.01
N MET A 255 -46.05 -15.21 7.73
CA MET A 255 -46.11 -15.96 8.99
C MET A 255 -45.73 -17.43 8.83
N GLU A 256 -46.21 -18.07 7.77
CA GLU A 256 -45.87 -19.46 7.47
C GLU A 256 -44.38 -19.60 7.12
N ARG A 257 -43.85 -18.69 6.30
CA ARG A 257 -42.42 -18.66 5.95
C ARG A 257 -41.54 -18.45 7.18
N GLU A 258 -41.89 -17.51 8.05
CA GLU A 258 -41.13 -17.26 9.28
C GLU A 258 -41.19 -18.47 10.23
N SER A 259 -42.35 -19.11 10.36
CA SER A 259 -42.50 -20.32 11.18
C SER A 259 -41.64 -21.47 10.64
N ARG A 260 -41.58 -21.65 9.31
CA ARG A 260 -40.69 -22.60 8.64
C ARG A 260 -39.21 -22.28 8.89
N MET A 261 -38.81 -21.01 8.80
CA MET A 261 -37.43 -20.58 9.07
C MET A 261 -37.00 -20.85 10.52
N ILE A 262 -37.87 -20.56 11.49
CA ILE A 262 -37.59 -20.83 12.92
C ILE A 262 -37.44 -22.35 13.15
N ALA A 263 -38.31 -23.16 12.54
CA ALA A 263 -38.24 -24.61 12.66
C ALA A 263 -36.92 -25.18 12.07
N GLN A 264 -36.50 -24.70 10.89
CA GLN A 264 -35.23 -25.10 10.27
C GLN A 264 -34.01 -24.67 11.10
N ASN A 265 -34.03 -23.46 11.66
CA ASN A 265 -32.90 -22.96 12.46
C ASN A 265 -32.74 -23.73 13.79
N LYS A 266 -33.86 -24.19 14.38
CA LYS A 266 -33.87 -25.05 15.57
C LYS A 266 -33.33 -26.46 15.29
N ILE A 267 -33.49 -26.97 14.06
CA ILE A 267 -32.96 -28.27 13.62
C ILE A 267 -31.44 -28.21 13.40
N ILE A 268 -30.91 -27.07 12.94
CA ILE A 268 -29.48 -26.91 12.60
C ILE A 268 -28.60 -26.61 13.83
N ARG A 269 -29.18 -26.05 14.91
CA ARG A 269 -28.47 -25.81 16.18
C ARG A 269 -29.11 -26.61 17.32
N PRO A 270 -28.89 -27.93 17.43
CA PRO A 270 -29.19 -28.62 18.67
C PRO A 270 -28.25 -28.05 19.73
N GLU A 271 -28.82 -27.66 20.87
CA GLU A 271 -28.08 -27.04 21.95
C GLU A 271 -26.88 -27.91 22.34
N HIS A 272 -25.66 -27.37 22.19
CA HIS A 272 -24.49 -27.87 22.89
C HIS A 272 -24.66 -27.56 24.39
N HIS A 273 -25.52 -28.33 25.07
CA HIS A 273 -25.42 -28.53 26.51
C HIS A 273 -24.13 -29.29 26.77
N ILE A 274 -23.03 -28.55 26.90
CA ILE A 274 -21.80 -29.05 27.50
C ILE A 274 -22.15 -29.32 28.96
N ILE A 275 -22.48 -30.58 29.26
CA ILE A 275 -22.53 -31.09 30.62
C ILE A 275 -21.08 -31.06 31.12
N ILE A 276 -20.73 -30.01 31.85
CA ILE A 276 -19.47 -29.94 32.58
C ILE A 276 -19.62 -30.88 33.78
N HIS A 277 -19.32 -32.17 33.58
CA HIS A 277 -19.11 -33.10 34.69
C HIS A 277 -17.77 -32.80 35.36
N GLY A 278 -17.78 -31.86 36.31
CA GLY A 278 -16.77 -31.80 37.36
C GLY A 278 -17.11 -32.81 38.45
N ARG A 279 -16.41 -33.95 38.45
CA ARG A 279 -16.32 -34.92 39.55
C ARG A 279 -14.84 -35.03 39.93
N PRO A 280 -14.51 -35.58 41.11
CA PRO A 280 -15.03 -35.33 42.45
C PRO A 280 -14.05 -34.53 43.32
#